data_AF-A0A417YA65-F1
#
_entry.id   AF-A0A417YA65-F1
#
_cell.length_a   1.000
_cell.length_b   1.000
_cell.length_c   1.000
_cell.angle_alpha   90.00
_cell.angle_beta   90.00
_cell.angle_gamma   90.00
#
_symmetry.space_group_name_H-M   'P 1'
#
loop_
_entity.id
_entity.type
_entity.pdbx_description
1 polymer ?
#
loop_
_entity_poly.entity_id
_entity_poly.type
_entity_poly.pdbx_seq_one_letter_code
_entity_poly.pdbx_strand_id
1 'polypeptide(L)' 'MLKLSQNVTFESFIRDSFKDGTYHRELRLTDSEVENVKKIFPNASMKAIAETESLDKKWYEVNLKNPHM' A
#
# COMPACT_ATOMS: atom_id res chain seq x y z
N MET A 1 6.05 8.88 -21.90
CA MET A 1 5.06 7.79 -21.66
C MET A 1 5.45 6.87 -20.48
N LEU A 2 6.08 7.37 -19.41
CA LEU A 2 6.57 6.54 -18.28
C LEU A 2 5.58 6.35 -17.12
N LYS A 3 4.46 7.08 -17.09
CA LYS A 3 3.58 7.16 -15.91
C LYS A 3 2.61 5.97 -15.77
N LEU A 4 2.20 5.36 -16.89
CA LEU A 4 1.29 4.20 -16.89
C LEU A 4 1.99 2.91 -16.45
N SER A 5 3.23 2.67 -16.90
CA SER A 5 3.96 1.44 -16.56
C SER A 5 4.25 1.34 -15.07
N GLN A 6 4.62 2.45 -14.43
CA GLN A 6 4.85 2.52 -12.99
C GLN A 6 3.59 2.19 -12.17
N ASN A 7 2.41 2.62 -12.64
CA ASN A 7 1.14 2.31 -11.99
C ASN A 7 0.79 0.81 -12.09
N VAL A 8 1.01 0.19 -13.25
CA VAL A 8 0.74 -1.25 -13.44
C VAL A 8 1.69 -2.10 -12.60
N THR A 9 2.97 -1.72 -12.54
CA THR A 9 3.96 -2.39 -11.69
C THR A 9 3.61 -2.25 -10.21
N PHE A 10 3.18 -1.06 -9.78
CA PHE A 10 2.78 -0.82 -8.39
C PHE A 10 1.51 -1.61 -8.01
N GLU A 11 0.48 -1.61 -8.85
CA GLU A 11 -0.74 -2.36 -8.56
C GLU A 11 -0.46 -3.87 -8.42
N SER A 12 0.36 -4.43 -9.31
CA SER A 12 0.76 -5.84 -9.25
C SER A 12 1.53 -6.13 -7.95
N PHE A 13 2.51 -5.28 -7.62
CA PHE A 13 3.26 -5.38 -6.37
C PHE A 13 2.34 -5.34 -5.14
N ILE A 14 1.38 -4.43 -5.11
CA ILE A 14 0.46 -4.29 -3.98
C ILE A 14 -0.46 -5.49 -3.86
N ARG A 15 -1.03 -6.00 -4.95
CA ARG A 15 -1.87 -7.21 -4.92
C ARG A 15 -1.08 -8.44 -4.47
N ASP A 16 0.14 -8.60 -4.98
CA ASP A 16 1.04 -9.69 -4.59
C ASP A 16 1.51 -9.58 -3.14
N SER A 17 1.54 -8.38 -2.56
CA SER A 17 1.90 -8.19 -1.15
C SER A 17 0.86 -8.77 -0.19
N PHE A 18 -0.42 -8.84 -0.59
CA PHE A 18 -1.53 -9.32 0.24
C PHE A 18 -2.16 -10.63 -0.27
N LYS A 19 -1.46 -11.36 -1.14
CA LYS A 19 -1.89 -12.69 -1.55
C LYS A 19 -1.75 -13.71 -0.39
N ASP A 20 -2.27 -14.91 -0.61
CA ASP A 20 -2.13 -16.05 0.31
C ASP A 20 -2.69 -15.81 1.72
N GLY A 21 -3.77 -15.03 1.83
CA GLY A 21 -4.44 -14.77 3.11
C GLY A 21 -3.67 -13.84 4.05
N THR A 22 -2.67 -13.11 3.56
CA THR A 22 -1.99 -12.07 4.34
C THR A 22 -2.80 -10.78 4.31
N TYR A 23 -3.31 -10.35 5.47
CA TYR A 23 -4.10 -9.11 5.58
C TYR A 23 -3.35 -7.98 6.28
N HIS A 24 -2.16 -8.22 6.83
CA HIS A 24 -1.32 -7.23 7.50
C HIS A 24 0.05 -7.17 6.82
N ARG A 25 0.51 -5.97 6.47
CA ARG A 25 1.86 -5.70 5.94
C ARG A 25 2.36 -4.34 6.38
N GLU A 26 3.67 -4.25 6.56
CA GLU A 26 4.38 -2.97 6.64
C GLU A 26 4.96 -2.63 5.27
N LEU A 27 4.61 -1.48 4.72
CA LEU A 27 5.03 -1.04 3.39
C LEU A 27 5.65 0.36 3.45
N ARG A 28 6.71 0.56 2.68
CA ARG A 28 7.34 1.88 2.52
C ARG A 28 6.77 2.58 1.28
N LEU A 29 5.92 3.57 1.51
CA LEU A 29 5.08 4.21 0.49
C LEU A 29 5.26 5.73 0.49
N THR A 30 5.11 6.34 -0.69
CA THR A 30 4.85 7.78 -0.84
C THR A 30 3.38 8.09 -0.49
N ASP A 31 3.05 9.35 -0.23
CA ASP A 31 1.67 9.76 0.00
C ASP A 31 0.77 9.45 -1.24
N SER A 32 1.30 9.53 -2.46
CA SER A 32 0.56 9.16 -3.69
C SER A 32 0.34 7.65 -3.80
N GLU A 33 1.33 6.83 -3.41
CA GLU A 33 1.19 5.38 -3.36
C GLU A 33 0.15 4.95 -2.31
N VAL A 34 0.07 5.66 -1.17
CA VAL A 34 -0.97 5.47 -0.16
C VAL A 34 -2.38 5.68 -0.73
N GLU A 35 -2.58 6.75 -1.52
CA GLU A 35 -3.86 6.97 -2.21
C GLU A 35 -4.19 5.84 -3.19
N ASN A 36 -3.19 5.31 -3.89
CA ASN A 36 -3.39 4.19 -4.80
C ASN A 36 -3.75 2.90 -4.06
N VAL A 37 -3.11 2.62 -2.92
CA VAL A 37 -3.49 1.49 -2.05
C VAL A 37 -4.95 1.62 -1.60
N LYS A 38 -5.40 2.81 -1.20
CA LYS A 38 -6.81 3.05 -0.82
C LYS A 38 -7.78 2.90 -2.00
N LYS A 39 -7.36 3.18 -3.24
CA LYS A 39 -8.18 2.92 -4.43
C LYS A 39 -8.32 1.42 -4.72
N ILE A 40 -7.23 0.66 -4.57
CA ILE A 40 -7.21 -0.79 -4.80
C ILE A 40 -7.94 -1.53 -3.68
N PHE A 41 -7.75 -1.10 -2.43
CA PHE A 41 -8.35 -1.67 -1.23
C PHE A 41 -9.07 -0.57 -0.41
N PRO A 42 -10.31 -0.19 -0.78
CA PRO A 42 -11.05 0.90 -0.13
C PRO A 42 -11.28 0.74 1.37
N ASN A 43 -11.25 -0.50 1.86
CA ASN A 43 -11.47 -0.84 3.27
C ASN A 43 -10.16 -1.04 4.06
N ALA A 44 -9.01 -0.77 3.46
CA ALA A 44 -7.73 -0.89 4.16
C ALA A 44 -7.60 0.19 5.23
N SER A 45 -7.18 -0.20 6.44
CA SER A 45 -6.67 0.75 7.42
C SER A 45 -5.18 0.95 7.20
N MET A 46 -4.73 2.20 7.32
CA MET A 46 -3.33 2.56 7.12
C MET A 46 -2.89 3.45 8.27
N LYS A 47 -1.77 3.10 8.90
CA LYS A 47 -1.18 3.85 10.01
C LYS A 47 0.30 4.09 9.73
N ALA A 48 0.72 5.36 9.72
CA ALA A 48 2.14 5.67 9.62
C ALA A 48 2.87 5.23 10.91
N ILE A 49 4.00 4.54 10.78
CA ILE A 49 4.68 3.91 11.93
C ILE A 49 5.64 4.88 12.64
N ALA A 50 6.21 5.87 11.94
CA ALA A 50 6.87 7.06 12.50
C ALA A 50 7.44 7.92 11.34
N GLU A 51 7.81 9.16 11.65
CA GLU A 51 8.56 10.05 10.76
C GLU A 51 9.99 9.55 10.58
N THR A 52 10.22 8.68 9.59
CA THR A 52 11.58 8.51 9.08
C THR A 52 11.94 9.74 8.25
N GLU A 53 13.14 10.31 8.42
CA GLU A 53 13.69 11.54 7.80
C GLU A 53 13.77 11.54 6.25
N SER A 54 13.14 10.58 5.58
CA SER A 54 13.04 10.54 4.13
C SER A 54 11.85 11.38 3.69
N LEU A 55 12.13 12.48 2.97
CA LEU A 55 11.11 13.40 2.43
C LEU A 55 10.06 12.70 1.55
N ASP A 56 10.42 11.57 0.90
CA ASP A 56 9.59 11.00 -0.17
C ASP A 56 8.78 9.77 0.25
N LYS A 57 9.30 8.90 1.14
CA LYS A 57 8.61 7.65 1.52
C LYS A 57 8.65 7.39 3.02
N LYS A 58 7.50 6.99 3.57
CA LYS A 58 7.30 6.65 4.99
C LYS A 58 6.87 5.20 5.13
N TRP A 59 7.08 4.63 6.31
CA TRP A 59 6.57 3.30 6.65
C TRP A 59 5.10 3.39 7.09
N TYR A 60 4.28 2.55 6.50
CA TYR A 60 2.87 2.38 6.85
C TYR A 60 2.60 0.94 7.25
N GLU A 61 1.94 0.77 8.37
CA GLU A 61 1.20 -0.44 8.67
C GLU A 61 -0.09 -0.42 7.84
N VAL A 62 -0.31 -1.45 7.04
CA VAL A 62 -1.46 -1.60 6.17
C VAL A 62 -2.21 -2.86 6.57
N ASN A 63 -3.47 -2.70 6.97
CA ASN A 63 -4.36 -3.79 7.30
C ASN A 63 -5.53 -3.81 6.32
N LEU A 64 -5.68 -4.90 5.57
CA LEU A 64 -6.88 -5.15 4.80
C LEU A 64 -7.96 -5.71 5.73
N LYS A 65 -9.20 -5.20 5.63
CA LYS A 65 -10.32 -5.92 6.23
C LYS A 65 -10.46 -7.27 5.54
N ASN A 66 -10.38 -8.35 6.31
CA ASN A 66 -10.69 -9.68 5.80
C ASN A 66 -12.14 -9.66 5.29
N PRO A 67 -12.39 -9.92 4.00
CA PRO A 67 -13.76 -9.95 3.47
C PRO A 67 -14.59 -11.13 3.98
N HIS A 68 -13.99 -12.06 4.74
CA HIS A 68 -14.64 -13.23 5.32
C HIS A 68 -14.94 -13.11 6.83
N MET A 69 -14.84 -11.90 7.41
CA MET A 69 -15.29 -11.62 8.78
C MET A 69 -16.59 -10.81 8.80
#